data_AF-A0A0C3K8K9-F1
#
_entry.id   AF-A0A0C3K8K9-F1
#
_cell.length_a   1.000
_cell.length_b   1.000
_cell.length_c   1.000
_cell.angle_alpha   90.00
_cell.angle_beta   90.00
_cell.angle_gamma   90.00
#
_symmetry.space_group_name_H-M   'P 1'
#
loop_
_entity.id
_entity.type
_entity.pdbx_description
1 polymer ?
#
loop_
_entity_poly.entity_id
_entity_poly.type
_entity_poly.pdbx_seq_one_letter_code
_entity_poly.pdbx_strand_id
1 'polypeptide(L)'
;GTRAALAALDEVVKAIKDIDENDVPLSLSHVAPVSDILRHTAVFAPVPHVSGLPSCATHLPAIDVILQYEQSPRWPEDLAAIQKLKLAFLETIARRLKRKGAATHIAIALDEDASVIEDNCSLELITPPGFAIRARIFCEVEEILLKRLVAPKGKNWTIPEEYAISRDEAKKALALHQRRFIHQPQHHNAIAATQHRTPSYGVTTRLVKRWLAAHLLLPFVPEETVELLCAYVYLCPGAFGVPATGHTGFARVVRLLKEWDYRESPLCVPLYAAAGAEPGKAIAFPQDKKEKVDAFFKEKLGEAGWVVATEKDPVGIAFGPVLGPKASIPARIRQVAAATWQYLCSGMDGGNLVAKDVFVHPLDDYDFVVHLKPSIHPRYCQNLQFDPHAWSKGEDDDTSAFQVGELAAPKVEFDPAKMLFDDLKRIYAETALFFFDPYGGTVIAGIYNPHVKEDRTFRALAGYSSIPIKSIDQKVINLMQKNLEVKH
;
A
#
# COMPACT_ATOMS: atom_id res chain seq x y z
N GLY A 1 -0.28 14.02 16.79
CA GLY A 1 -0.18 12.81 15.98
C GLY A 1 1.23 12.23 16.04
N THR A 2 2.03 12.40 14.98
CA THR A 2 3.28 11.64 14.76
C THR A 2 4.29 11.67 15.93
N ARG A 3 4.51 12.82 16.58
CA ARG A 3 5.42 12.89 17.75
C ARG A 3 4.96 12.00 18.91
N ALA A 4 3.65 11.95 19.17
CA ALA A 4 3.09 11.10 20.22
C ALA A 4 3.16 9.62 19.82
N ALA A 5 2.95 9.31 18.54
CA ALA A 5 3.13 7.96 17.99
C ALA A 5 4.59 7.48 18.13
N LEU A 6 5.57 8.35 17.86
CA LEU A 6 7.00 8.06 18.09
C LEU A 6 7.29 7.80 19.57
N ALA A 7 6.82 8.66 20.47
CA ALA A 7 7.02 8.46 21.91
C ALA A 7 6.39 7.15 22.41
N ALA A 8 5.21 6.78 21.90
CA ALA A 8 4.58 5.51 22.22
C ALA A 8 5.38 4.31 21.70
N LEU A 9 5.97 4.42 20.50
CA LEU A 9 6.89 3.41 19.97
C LEU A 9 8.16 3.29 20.83
N ASP A 10 8.77 4.41 21.23
CA ASP A 10 9.99 4.40 22.05
C ASP A 10 9.80 3.67 23.38
N GLU A 11 8.65 3.85 24.05
CA GLU A 11 8.30 3.13 25.28
C GLU A 11 8.13 1.62 25.04
N VAL A 12 7.54 1.22 23.91
CA VAL A 12 7.43 -0.19 23.54
C VAL A 12 8.79 -0.80 23.22
N VAL A 13 9.65 -0.07 22.49
CA VAL A 13 11.01 -0.52 22.20
C VAL A 13 11.81 -0.71 23.49
N LYS A 14 11.69 0.24 24.43
CA LYS A 14 12.28 0.12 25.77
C LYS A 14 11.77 -1.13 26.50
N ALA A 15 10.45 -1.35 26.51
CA ALA A 15 9.84 -2.51 27.15
C ALA A 15 10.31 -3.85 26.55
N ILE A 16 10.55 -3.91 25.23
CA ILE A 16 11.12 -5.08 24.54
C ILE A 16 12.59 -5.28 24.91
N LYS A 17 13.40 -4.21 24.96
CA LYS A 17 14.81 -4.28 25.37
C LYS A 17 14.99 -4.73 26.82
N ASP A 18 14.03 -4.40 27.68
CA ASP A 18 14.03 -4.80 29.09
C ASP A 18 13.56 -6.26 29.33
N ILE A 19 13.32 -7.07 28.27
CA ILE A 19 12.98 -8.49 28.42
C ILE A 19 14.24 -9.27 28.83
N ASP A 20 14.09 -10.16 29.81
CA ASP A 20 15.18 -10.98 30.34
C ASP A 20 15.77 -11.89 29.25
N GLU A 21 17.11 -11.99 29.20
CA GLU A 21 17.84 -12.85 28.27
C GLU A 21 17.51 -14.34 28.43
N ASN A 22 17.04 -14.74 29.61
CA ASN A 22 16.56 -16.09 29.87
C ASN A 22 15.22 -16.40 29.16
N ASP A 23 14.47 -15.36 28.80
CA ASP A 23 13.17 -15.49 28.13
C ASP A 23 13.27 -15.38 26.62
N VAL A 24 14.12 -14.48 26.12
CA VAL A 24 14.36 -14.31 24.69
C VAL A 24 15.86 -14.50 24.43
N PRO A 25 16.28 -15.56 23.70
CA PRO A 25 17.68 -15.96 23.54
C PRO A 25 18.54 -14.99 22.72
N LEU A 26 17.96 -13.94 22.14
CA LEU A 26 18.68 -12.92 21.37
C LEU A 26 18.28 -11.54 21.85
N SER A 27 19.27 -10.68 22.06
CA SER A 27 19.06 -9.28 22.40
C SER A 27 18.62 -8.48 21.18
N LEU A 28 17.72 -7.52 21.40
CA LEU A 28 17.23 -6.63 20.34
C LEU A 28 18.32 -5.61 19.99
N SER A 29 18.84 -5.68 18.77
CA SER A 29 19.92 -4.80 18.29
C SER A 29 19.38 -3.46 17.79
N HIS A 30 18.35 -3.51 16.94
CA HIS A 30 17.80 -2.32 16.28
C HIS A 30 16.30 -2.47 15.99
N VAL A 31 15.60 -1.34 15.92
CA VAL A 31 14.21 -1.27 15.47
C VAL A 31 14.14 -0.31 14.30
N ALA A 32 13.83 -0.83 13.12
CA ALA A 32 13.73 -0.04 11.90
C ALA A 32 12.25 0.33 11.65
N PRO A 33 11.88 1.62 11.70
CA PRO A 33 10.54 2.06 11.34
C PRO A 33 10.31 1.91 9.83
N VAL A 34 9.10 1.47 9.44
CA VAL A 34 8.70 1.34 8.03
C VAL A 34 7.33 1.94 7.71
N SER A 35 6.59 2.42 8.72
CA SER A 35 5.30 3.11 8.56
C SER A 35 5.44 4.48 7.86
N ASP A 36 4.44 4.84 7.05
CA ASP A 36 4.31 6.16 6.41
C ASP A 36 3.98 7.27 7.42
N ILE A 37 3.39 6.89 8.57
CA ILE A 37 3.12 7.76 9.71
C ILE A 37 4.41 8.39 10.23
N LEU A 38 5.44 7.57 10.43
CA LEU A 38 6.69 8.00 11.07
C LEU A 38 7.63 8.75 10.12
N ARG A 39 7.49 8.54 8.79
CA ARG A 39 8.16 9.36 7.75
C ARG A 39 7.32 10.54 7.25
N HIS A 40 6.23 10.86 7.95
CA HIS A 40 5.34 12.02 7.72
C HIS A 40 4.62 12.06 6.36
N THR A 41 4.42 10.92 5.71
CA THR A 41 3.75 10.81 4.40
C THR A 41 2.36 10.20 4.49
N ALA A 42 1.90 9.80 5.67
CA ALA A 42 0.52 9.37 5.92
C ALA A 42 -0.49 10.50 5.69
N VAL A 43 -1.53 10.23 4.88
CA VAL A 43 -2.57 11.23 4.51
C VAL A 43 -3.19 11.86 5.75
N PHE A 44 -3.55 11.02 6.73
CA PHE A 44 -4.09 11.45 8.01
C PHE A 44 -3.03 11.33 9.09
N ALA A 45 -2.97 12.32 9.97
CA ALA A 45 -2.15 12.20 11.17
C ALA A 45 -2.66 11.04 12.03
N PRO A 46 -1.80 10.28 12.70
CA PRO A 46 -2.24 9.21 13.58
C PRO A 46 -3.02 9.83 14.74
N VAL A 47 -4.24 9.35 14.92
CA VAL A 47 -5.11 9.72 16.04
C VAL A 47 -5.13 8.52 16.99
N PRO A 48 -4.77 8.71 18.28
CA PRO A 48 -4.85 7.64 19.24
C PRO A 48 -6.29 7.18 19.40
N HIS A 49 -6.48 5.88 19.59
CA HIS A 49 -7.77 5.34 19.96
C HIS A 49 -8.20 5.92 21.32
N VAL A 50 -9.45 6.37 21.39
CA VAL A 50 -10.10 6.81 22.63
C VAL A 50 -11.27 5.88 22.92
N SER A 51 -11.46 5.54 24.20
CA SER A 51 -12.62 4.77 24.64
C SER A 51 -13.90 5.58 24.39
N GLY A 52 -15.01 4.89 24.08
CA GLY A 52 -16.29 5.55 23.81
C GLY A 52 -16.54 5.91 22.34
N LEU A 53 -15.66 5.53 21.41
CA LEU A 53 -15.91 5.72 19.98
C LEU A 53 -17.07 4.83 19.49
N PRO A 54 -17.87 5.32 18.53
CA PRO A 54 -18.85 4.50 17.82
C PRO A 54 -18.21 3.24 17.22
N SER A 55 -18.96 2.16 17.08
CA SER A 55 -18.51 0.91 16.43
C SER A 55 -18.07 1.13 14.97
N CYS A 56 -18.59 2.17 14.31
CA CYS A 56 -18.19 2.60 12.97
C CYS A 56 -16.93 3.50 12.98
N ALA A 57 -16.22 3.63 14.09
CA ALA A 57 -14.97 4.39 14.21
C ALA A 57 -13.86 3.56 14.89
N THR A 58 -13.83 2.26 14.62
CA THR A 58 -12.90 1.30 15.24
C THR A 58 -11.60 1.08 14.48
N HIS A 59 -11.48 1.59 13.25
CA HIS A 59 -10.29 1.43 12.43
C HIS A 59 -9.11 2.19 13.04
N LEU A 60 -8.04 1.47 13.38
CA LEU A 60 -6.83 2.04 13.95
C LEU A 60 -5.63 1.72 13.05
N PRO A 61 -4.97 2.74 12.45
CA PRO A 61 -3.82 2.48 11.58
C PRO A 61 -2.62 1.96 12.38
N ALA A 62 -1.92 0.97 11.83
CA ALA A 62 -0.75 0.35 12.42
C ALA A 62 0.53 1.15 12.14
N ILE A 63 1.36 1.29 13.17
CA ILE A 63 2.73 1.74 13.04
C ILE A 63 3.61 0.50 12.81
N ASP A 64 3.87 0.19 11.54
CA ASP A 64 4.74 -0.92 11.15
C ASP A 64 6.21 -0.64 11.47
N VAL A 65 6.84 -1.62 12.16
CA VAL A 65 8.25 -1.62 12.55
C VAL A 65 8.88 -3.00 12.35
N ILE A 66 10.19 -3.01 12.16
CA ILE A 66 10.99 -4.23 12.00
C ILE A 66 11.94 -4.36 13.17
N LEU A 67 11.85 -5.48 13.87
CA LEU A 67 12.74 -5.88 14.94
C LEU A 67 13.94 -6.60 14.34
N GLN A 68 15.12 -6.07 14.61
CA GLN A 68 16.40 -6.70 14.29
C GLN A 68 17.04 -7.15 15.60
N TYR A 69 17.42 -8.43 15.63
CA TYR A 69 18.10 -9.04 16.75
C TYR A 69 19.59 -9.21 16.44
N GLU A 70 20.38 -9.57 17.45
CA GLU A 70 21.76 -9.98 17.23
C GLU A 70 21.85 -11.18 16.26
N GLN A 71 22.93 -11.20 15.47
CA GLN A 71 23.17 -12.29 14.53
C GLN A 71 23.41 -13.58 15.30
N SER A 72 22.75 -14.65 14.87
CA SER A 72 22.87 -15.97 15.48
C SER A 72 23.07 -17.05 14.43
N PRO A 73 24.05 -17.95 14.58
CA PRO A 73 24.19 -19.10 13.71
C PRO A 73 23.14 -20.19 14.02
N ARG A 74 22.27 -20.00 15.02
CA ARG A 74 21.27 -20.97 15.48
C ARG A 74 19.95 -20.92 14.72
N TRP A 75 19.79 -20.01 13.76
CA TRP A 75 18.61 -20.01 12.90
C TRP A 75 18.55 -21.33 12.09
N PRO A 76 17.38 -21.97 11.97
CA PRO A 76 17.23 -23.15 11.14
C PRO A 76 17.61 -22.89 9.68
N GLU A 77 18.09 -23.91 8.97
CA GLU A 77 18.30 -23.84 7.52
C GLU A 77 17.02 -24.18 6.71
N ASP A 78 15.86 -24.14 7.38
CA ASP A 78 14.54 -24.45 6.84
C ASP A 78 13.62 -23.23 7.00
N LEU A 79 13.03 -22.77 5.90
CA LEU A 79 12.19 -21.58 5.87
C LEU A 79 10.90 -21.73 6.69
N ALA A 80 10.25 -22.88 6.66
CA ALA A 80 9.04 -23.11 7.45
C ALA A 80 9.36 -23.18 8.95
N ALA A 81 10.52 -23.75 9.31
CA ALA A 81 11.01 -23.73 10.68
C ALA A 81 11.37 -22.31 11.14
N ILE A 82 11.95 -21.48 10.27
CA ILE A 82 12.21 -20.06 10.56
C ILE A 82 10.90 -19.34 10.89
N GLN A 83 9.84 -19.50 10.10
CA GLN A 83 8.55 -18.82 10.39
C GLN A 83 7.95 -19.26 11.73
N LYS A 84 8.02 -20.55 12.06
CA LYS A 84 7.58 -21.06 13.38
C LYS A 84 8.41 -20.50 14.52
N LEU A 85 9.71 -20.33 14.33
CA LEU A 85 10.59 -19.75 15.34
C LEU A 85 10.33 -18.26 15.53
N LYS A 86 10.13 -17.49 14.45
CA LYS A 86 9.67 -16.09 14.53
C LYS A 86 8.36 -15.99 15.31
N LEU A 87 7.39 -16.84 15.00
CA LEU A 87 6.11 -16.89 15.69
C LEU A 87 6.27 -17.14 17.20
N ALA A 88 7.10 -18.11 17.59
CA ALA A 88 7.40 -18.40 19.00
C ALA A 88 8.10 -17.23 19.71
N PHE A 89 9.00 -16.51 19.00
CA PHE A 89 9.61 -15.29 19.51
C PHE A 89 8.57 -14.20 19.77
N LEU A 90 7.74 -13.90 18.78
CA LEU A 90 6.69 -12.88 18.89
C LEU A 90 5.70 -13.20 20.00
N GLU A 91 5.32 -14.47 20.16
CA GLU A 91 4.43 -14.92 21.24
C GLU A 91 5.08 -14.73 22.63
N THR A 92 6.38 -15.01 22.76
CA THR A 92 7.11 -14.80 24.00
C THR A 92 7.21 -13.31 24.35
N ILE A 93 7.54 -12.47 23.36
CA ILE A 93 7.54 -11.01 23.52
C ILE A 93 6.15 -10.53 23.94
N ALA A 94 5.09 -11.01 23.28
CA ALA A 94 3.71 -10.64 23.61
C ALA A 94 3.35 -10.94 25.07
N ARG A 95 3.67 -12.15 25.55
CA ARG A 95 3.44 -12.54 26.95
C ARG A 95 4.16 -11.62 27.93
N ARG A 96 5.39 -11.20 27.61
CA ARG A 96 6.21 -10.34 28.47
C ARG A 96 5.69 -8.89 28.48
N LEU A 97 5.38 -8.33 27.32
CA LEU A 97 4.80 -6.99 27.21
C LEU A 97 3.44 -6.89 27.92
N LYS A 98 2.61 -7.93 27.80
CA LYS A 98 1.32 -8.02 28.51
C LYS A 98 1.50 -7.99 30.03
N ARG A 99 2.45 -8.77 30.57
CA ARG A 99 2.74 -8.80 32.02
C ARG A 99 3.26 -7.47 32.56
N LYS A 100 4.02 -6.73 31.75
CA LYS A 100 4.55 -5.40 32.10
C LYS A 100 3.52 -4.27 31.95
N GLY A 101 2.31 -4.54 31.44
CA GLY A 101 1.32 -3.51 31.15
C GLY A 101 1.73 -2.55 30.02
N ALA A 102 2.65 -2.98 29.15
CA ALA A 102 3.17 -2.16 28.04
C ALA A 102 2.16 -2.01 26.88
N ALA A 103 1.05 -2.75 26.93
CA ALA A 103 -0.01 -2.72 25.93
C ALA A 103 -1.38 -2.95 26.58
N THR A 104 -2.41 -2.27 26.07
CA THR A 104 -3.82 -2.47 26.44
C THR A 104 -4.46 -3.62 25.67
N HIS A 105 -4.00 -3.84 24.44
CA HIS A 105 -4.35 -4.98 23.61
C HIS A 105 -3.09 -5.55 22.98
N ILE A 106 -3.02 -6.87 22.81
CA ILE A 106 -1.90 -7.54 22.16
C ILE A 106 -2.37 -8.82 21.49
N ALA A 107 -1.93 -9.03 20.26
CA ALA A 107 -2.31 -10.16 19.42
C ALA A 107 -1.15 -10.55 18.51
N ILE A 108 -1.18 -11.79 18.05
CA ILE A 108 -0.34 -12.24 16.94
C ILE A 108 -1.22 -12.26 15.70
N ALA A 109 -0.85 -11.49 14.69
CA ALA A 109 -1.53 -11.46 13.41
C ALA A 109 -0.79 -12.34 12.39
N LEU A 110 -1.56 -13.11 11.64
CA LEU A 110 -1.07 -13.96 10.55
C LEU A 110 -1.55 -13.38 9.21
N ASP A 111 -0.66 -13.36 8.23
CA ASP A 111 -0.98 -12.93 6.87
C ASP A 111 -1.84 -14.01 6.18
N GLU A 112 -2.97 -13.60 5.61
CA GLU A 112 -3.87 -14.49 4.86
C GLU A 112 -3.20 -15.00 3.58
N ASP A 113 -3.50 -16.25 3.19
CA ASP A 113 -2.97 -16.92 2.00
C ASP A 113 -1.43 -16.98 1.90
N ALA A 114 -0.72 -16.73 3.00
CA ALA A 114 0.73 -16.78 3.03
C ALA A 114 1.23 -18.23 2.93
N SER A 115 2.19 -18.44 2.06
CA SER A 115 2.83 -19.75 1.90
C SER A 115 3.72 -20.10 3.10
N VAL A 116 4.03 -21.38 3.27
CA VAL A 116 4.84 -21.86 4.41
C VAL A 116 6.27 -21.31 4.43
N ILE A 117 6.75 -20.77 3.31
CA ILE A 117 8.08 -20.15 3.18
C ILE A 117 8.05 -18.62 3.15
N GLU A 118 6.86 -18.02 3.15
CA GLU A 118 6.68 -16.57 3.22
C GLU A 118 6.72 -16.09 4.67
N ASP A 119 7.34 -14.93 4.91
CA ASP A 119 7.13 -14.20 6.16
C ASP A 119 5.63 -13.93 6.34
N ASN A 120 5.06 -14.42 7.43
CA ASN A 120 3.61 -14.46 7.58
C ASN A 120 3.07 -14.11 8.97
N CYS A 121 3.93 -13.72 9.91
CA CYS A 121 3.51 -13.43 11.28
C CYS A 121 4.01 -12.05 11.74
N SER A 122 3.19 -11.41 12.58
CA SER A 122 3.53 -10.13 13.20
C SER A 122 2.92 -10.00 14.59
N LEU A 123 3.58 -9.23 15.45
CA LEU A 123 3.06 -8.85 16.75
C LEU A 123 2.30 -7.54 16.60
N GLU A 124 1.00 -7.55 16.88
CA GLU A 124 0.17 -6.36 16.93
C GLU A 124 -0.14 -6.01 18.38
N LEU A 125 0.01 -4.73 18.73
CA LEU A 125 -0.32 -4.25 20.07
C LEU A 125 -0.86 -2.84 20.03
N ILE A 126 -1.68 -2.50 21.02
CA ILE A 126 -2.19 -1.15 21.24
C ILE A 126 -1.53 -0.63 22.51
N THR A 127 -0.81 0.46 22.36
CA THR A 127 -0.11 1.13 23.46
C THR A 127 -1.10 1.79 24.43
N PRO A 128 -0.74 2.02 25.71
CA PRO A 128 -1.60 2.74 26.64
C PRO A 128 -2.09 4.10 26.14
N PRO A 129 -1.30 4.89 25.40
CA PRO A 129 -1.78 6.12 24.75
C PRO A 129 -2.74 5.92 23.57
N GLY A 130 -3.01 4.68 23.13
CA GLY A 130 -4.00 4.37 22.09
C GLY A 130 -3.44 4.20 20.67
N PHE A 131 -2.12 4.09 20.48
CA PHE A 131 -1.53 3.83 19.15
C PHE A 131 -1.34 2.34 18.90
N ALA A 132 -1.67 1.87 17.69
CA ALA A 132 -1.36 0.51 17.26
C ALA A 132 0.05 0.42 16.68
N ILE A 133 0.78 -0.62 17.07
CA ILE A 133 2.11 -0.96 16.56
C ILE A 133 2.05 -2.38 16.02
N ARG A 134 2.60 -2.59 14.81
CA ARG A 134 2.80 -3.91 14.22
C ARG A 134 4.29 -4.16 14.05
N ALA A 135 4.80 -5.21 14.69
CA ALA A 135 6.22 -5.54 14.69
C ALA A 135 6.49 -6.88 13.98
N ARG A 136 7.48 -6.91 13.09
CA ARG A 136 7.96 -8.13 12.39
C ARG A 136 9.42 -8.38 12.68
N ILE A 137 9.85 -9.65 12.65
CA ILE A 137 11.26 -10.01 12.89
C ILE A 137 11.99 -10.16 11.57
N PHE A 138 13.08 -9.42 11.42
CA PHE A 138 14.03 -9.63 10.33
C PHE A 138 14.94 -10.82 10.62
N CYS A 139 15.06 -11.73 9.66
CA CYS A 139 16.00 -12.84 9.69
C CYS A 139 16.84 -12.84 8.40
N GLU A 140 18.15 -12.60 8.53
CA GLU A 140 19.06 -12.48 7.38
C GLU A 140 19.22 -13.80 6.59
N VAL A 141 19.14 -14.94 7.28
CA VAL A 141 19.30 -16.28 6.68
C VAL A 141 18.19 -16.57 5.66
N GLU A 142 17.00 -16.01 5.88
CA GLU A 142 15.83 -16.23 5.05
C GLU A 142 16.05 -15.79 3.59
N GLU A 143 16.66 -14.62 3.37
CA GLU A 143 16.97 -14.14 2.02
C GLU A 143 17.95 -15.09 1.30
N ILE A 144 18.93 -15.64 2.04
CA ILE A 144 19.93 -16.56 1.49
C ILE A 144 19.25 -17.85 1.02
N LEU A 145 18.37 -18.43 1.84
CA LEU A 145 17.63 -19.65 1.51
C LEU A 145 16.66 -19.42 0.34
N LEU A 146 15.95 -18.30 0.31
CA LEU A 146 15.05 -17.93 -0.78
C LEU A 146 15.81 -17.72 -2.10
N LYS A 147 17.00 -17.10 -2.08
CA LYS A 147 17.87 -16.98 -3.27
C LYS A 147 18.34 -18.34 -3.77
N ARG A 148 18.65 -19.28 -2.88
CA ARG A 148 19.01 -20.67 -3.26
C ARG A 148 17.84 -21.37 -3.96
N LEU A 149 16.61 -21.18 -3.47
CA LEU A 149 15.39 -21.72 -4.08
C LEU A 149 15.12 -21.20 -5.50
N VAL A 150 15.41 -19.92 -5.76
CA VAL A 150 15.15 -19.28 -7.06
C VAL A 150 16.24 -19.60 -8.10
N ALA A 151 17.41 -20.06 -7.66
CA ALA A 151 18.55 -20.35 -8.53
C ALA A 151 18.21 -21.40 -9.62
N PRO A 152 18.79 -21.28 -10.84
CA PRO A 152 18.57 -22.26 -11.90
C PRO A 152 19.11 -23.64 -11.52
N LYS A 153 18.43 -24.71 -11.97
CA LYS A 153 18.85 -26.10 -11.77
C LYS A 153 20.24 -26.31 -12.39
N GLY A 154 21.24 -26.63 -11.58
CA GLY A 154 22.62 -26.82 -12.04
C GLY A 154 23.74 -26.61 -11.03
N LYS A 155 23.46 -26.15 -9.80
CA LYS A 155 24.41 -26.12 -8.69
C LYS A 155 23.81 -26.71 -7.42
N ASN A 156 24.15 -27.98 -7.15
CA ASN A 156 24.16 -28.72 -5.87
C ASN A 156 22.96 -28.64 -4.90
N TRP A 157 21.83 -28.03 -5.27
CA TRP A 157 20.67 -28.00 -4.40
C TRP A 157 19.38 -28.17 -5.22
N THR A 158 18.65 -29.24 -4.91
CA THR A 158 17.33 -29.53 -5.49
C THR A 158 16.33 -29.26 -4.37
N ILE A 159 15.20 -28.61 -4.69
CA ILE A 159 14.11 -28.42 -3.73
C ILE A 159 13.77 -29.82 -3.19
N PRO A 160 13.84 -30.07 -1.87
CA PRO A 160 13.45 -31.36 -1.32
C PRO A 160 12.03 -31.69 -1.79
N GLU A 161 11.80 -32.88 -2.37
CA GLU A 161 10.49 -33.29 -2.94
C GLU A 161 9.32 -33.19 -1.94
N GLU A 162 9.64 -33.19 -0.65
CA GLU A 162 8.73 -32.98 0.48
C GLU A 162 8.08 -31.60 0.52
N TYR A 163 8.73 -30.57 -0.03
CA TYR A 163 8.20 -29.24 -0.20
C TYR A 163 7.70 -29.11 -1.64
N ALA A 164 6.41 -29.32 -1.86
CA ALA A 164 5.73 -29.12 -3.14
C ALA A 164 5.68 -27.62 -3.56
N ILE A 165 6.77 -26.88 -3.31
CA ILE A 165 6.91 -25.44 -3.52
C ILE A 165 7.36 -25.21 -4.95
N SER A 166 6.58 -24.41 -5.68
CA SER A 166 6.95 -24.00 -7.02
C SER A 166 8.09 -22.97 -7.00
N ARG A 167 8.89 -22.93 -8.07
CA ARG A 167 9.91 -21.88 -8.23
C ARG A 167 9.29 -20.47 -8.23
N ASP A 168 8.05 -20.33 -8.70
CA ASP A 168 7.35 -19.04 -8.73
C ASP A 168 6.89 -18.60 -7.35
N GLU A 169 6.46 -19.54 -6.50
CA GLU A 169 6.20 -19.29 -5.08
C GLU A 169 7.46 -18.83 -4.34
N ALA A 170 8.61 -19.47 -4.59
CA ALA A 170 9.88 -19.02 -4.03
C ALA A 170 10.30 -17.61 -4.50
N LYS A 171 10.02 -17.25 -5.77
CA LYS A 171 10.25 -15.88 -6.25
C LYS A 171 9.33 -14.88 -5.55
N LYS A 172 8.05 -15.23 -5.35
CA LYS A 172 7.08 -14.40 -4.62
C LYS A 172 7.54 -14.18 -3.18
N ALA A 173 7.95 -15.23 -2.49
CA ALA A 173 8.49 -15.17 -1.14
C ALA A 173 9.76 -14.32 -1.05
N LEU A 174 10.71 -14.49 -2.00
CA LEU A 174 11.92 -13.67 -2.07
C LEU A 174 11.60 -12.18 -2.27
N ALA A 175 10.69 -11.87 -3.21
CA ALA A 175 10.28 -10.50 -3.47
C ALA A 175 9.59 -9.86 -2.25
N LEU A 176 8.72 -10.61 -1.56
CA LEU A 176 8.07 -10.17 -0.33
C LEU A 176 9.10 -9.87 0.77
N HIS A 177 10.05 -10.78 0.98
CA HIS A 177 11.12 -10.63 1.97
C HIS A 177 11.97 -9.37 1.67
N GLN A 178 12.43 -9.21 0.44
CA GLN A 178 13.23 -8.05 0.03
C GLN A 178 12.45 -6.75 0.18
N ARG A 179 11.18 -6.72 -0.22
CA ARG A 179 10.31 -5.56 -0.04
C ARG A 179 10.21 -5.17 1.44
N ARG A 180 9.82 -6.11 2.30
CA ARG A 180 9.59 -5.86 3.72
C ARG A 180 10.86 -5.48 4.46
N PHE A 181 11.92 -6.26 4.32
CA PHE A 181 13.06 -6.18 5.23
C PHE A 181 14.25 -5.39 4.68
N ILE A 182 14.33 -5.19 3.37
CA ILE A 182 15.45 -4.48 2.74
C ILE A 182 14.98 -3.13 2.19
N HIS A 183 13.97 -3.14 1.30
CA HIS A 183 13.56 -1.94 0.59
C HIS A 183 12.77 -0.96 1.46
N GLN A 184 11.79 -1.44 2.24
CA GLN A 184 10.98 -0.57 3.09
C GLN A 184 11.79 0.21 4.14
N PRO A 185 12.72 -0.39 4.91
CA PRO A 185 13.58 0.37 5.84
C PRO A 185 14.46 1.40 5.14
N GLN A 186 15.05 1.04 4.00
CA GLN A 186 15.91 1.94 3.24
C GLN A 186 15.12 3.14 2.69
N HIS A 187 13.94 2.88 2.13
CA HIS A 187 13.03 3.91 1.63
C HIS A 187 12.52 4.80 2.76
N HIS A 188 12.11 4.20 3.88
CA HIS A 188 11.65 4.95 5.06
C HIS A 188 12.68 5.99 5.48
N ASN A 189 13.93 5.58 5.68
CA ASN A 189 15.01 6.47 6.12
C ASN A 189 15.29 7.58 5.10
N ALA A 190 15.29 7.27 3.80
CA ALA A 190 15.58 8.25 2.77
C ALA A 190 14.44 9.28 2.59
N ILE A 191 13.19 8.84 2.70
CA ILE A 191 12.02 9.72 2.65
C ILE A 191 11.91 10.58 3.92
N ALA A 192 12.16 10.01 5.10
CA ALA A 192 12.22 10.79 6.34
C ALA A 192 13.31 11.87 6.25
N ALA A 193 14.49 11.54 5.73
CA ALA A 193 15.55 12.53 5.49
C ALA A 193 15.11 13.62 4.50
N THR A 194 14.38 13.27 3.44
CA THR A 194 13.82 14.22 2.48
C THR A 194 12.80 15.17 3.15
N GLN A 195 11.93 14.64 3.99
CA GLN A 195 10.99 15.44 4.77
C GLN A 195 11.69 16.42 5.72
N HIS A 196 12.73 15.96 6.44
CA HIS A 196 13.47 16.82 7.35
C HIS A 196 14.26 17.91 6.61
N ARG A 197 14.76 17.60 5.41
CA ARG A 197 15.41 18.56 4.52
C ARG A 197 14.42 19.61 3.99
N THR A 198 13.18 19.25 3.71
CA THR A 198 12.16 20.19 3.22
C THR A 198 10.76 19.86 3.75
N PRO A 199 10.31 20.51 4.85
CA PRO A 199 9.08 20.14 5.55
C PRO A 199 7.78 20.20 4.73
N SER A 200 7.75 20.96 3.62
CA SER A 200 6.61 21.02 2.72
C SER A 200 6.39 19.73 1.93
N TYR A 201 7.42 18.85 1.84
CA TYR A 201 7.37 17.57 1.14
C TYR A 201 6.23 16.67 1.64
N GLY A 202 6.13 16.48 2.96
CA GLY A 202 5.11 15.62 3.55
C GLY A 202 3.70 16.12 3.27
N VAL A 203 3.48 17.45 3.26
CA VAL A 203 2.19 18.04 2.87
C VAL A 203 1.89 17.77 1.39
N THR A 204 2.89 17.93 0.51
CA THR A 204 2.75 17.59 -0.92
C THR A 204 2.36 16.13 -1.11
N THR A 205 3.10 15.20 -0.50
CA THR A 205 2.83 13.76 -0.63
C THR A 205 1.44 13.40 -0.15
N ARG A 206 0.99 13.96 0.97
CA ARG A 206 -0.35 13.74 1.52
C ARG A 206 -1.44 14.21 0.56
N LEU A 207 -1.26 15.39 -0.06
CA LEU A 207 -2.18 15.91 -1.06
C LEU A 207 -2.22 15.02 -2.31
N VAL A 208 -1.07 14.58 -2.81
CA VAL A 208 -1.00 13.72 -4.00
C VAL A 208 -1.63 12.35 -3.73
N LYS A 209 -1.35 11.72 -2.58
CA LYS A 209 -2.02 10.46 -2.17
C LYS A 209 -3.53 10.65 -2.06
N ARG A 210 -3.99 11.72 -1.41
CA ARG A 210 -5.43 12.01 -1.29
C ARG A 210 -6.08 12.26 -2.66
N TRP A 211 -5.39 12.95 -3.56
CA TRP A 211 -5.85 13.23 -4.92
C TRP A 211 -5.97 11.96 -5.76
N LEU A 212 -4.95 11.11 -5.78
CA LEU A 212 -5.01 9.81 -6.45
C LEU A 212 -6.13 8.92 -5.88
N ALA A 213 -6.32 8.94 -4.56
CA ALA A 213 -7.35 8.18 -3.89
C ALA A 213 -8.76 8.68 -4.24
N ALA A 214 -8.96 10.00 -4.25
CA ALA A 214 -10.23 10.62 -4.61
C ALA A 214 -10.64 10.34 -6.07
N HIS A 215 -9.65 10.16 -6.95
CA HIS A 215 -9.86 9.71 -8.33
C HIS A 215 -9.88 8.18 -8.49
N LEU A 216 -9.93 7.42 -7.39
CA LEU A 216 -10.00 5.95 -7.36
C LEU A 216 -8.79 5.24 -7.98
N LEU A 217 -7.65 5.94 -8.12
CA LEU A 217 -6.44 5.46 -8.81
C LEU A 217 -5.33 5.01 -7.86
N LEU A 218 -5.38 5.40 -6.58
CA LEU A 218 -4.35 5.01 -5.60
C LEU A 218 -4.16 3.48 -5.47
N PRO A 219 -5.19 2.61 -5.52
CA PRO A 219 -5.00 1.16 -5.41
C PRO A 219 -4.14 0.50 -6.50
N PHE A 220 -3.77 1.25 -7.54
CA PHE A 220 -2.93 0.78 -8.65
C PHE A 220 -1.49 1.32 -8.58
N VAL A 221 -1.20 2.23 -7.65
CA VAL A 221 0.12 2.86 -7.51
C VAL A 221 0.60 2.62 -6.08
N PRO A 222 1.72 1.90 -5.87
CA PRO A 222 2.30 1.78 -4.54
C PRO A 222 2.52 3.16 -3.90
N GLU A 223 2.20 3.29 -2.62
CA GLU A 223 2.35 4.57 -1.92
C GLU A 223 3.80 5.05 -1.91
N GLU A 224 4.76 4.12 -1.88
CA GLU A 224 6.19 4.40 -2.02
C GLU A 224 6.52 5.00 -3.38
N THR A 225 5.86 4.58 -4.47
CA THR A 225 6.02 5.22 -5.79
C THR A 225 5.46 6.64 -5.81
N VAL A 226 4.34 6.90 -5.13
CA VAL A 226 3.80 8.26 -4.97
C VAL A 226 4.78 9.15 -4.22
N GLU A 227 5.42 8.62 -3.18
CA GLU A 227 6.49 9.28 -2.43
C GLU A 227 7.69 9.61 -3.34
N LEU A 228 8.12 8.67 -4.20
CA LEU A 228 9.20 8.89 -5.16
C LEU A 228 8.88 9.98 -6.20
N LEU A 229 7.65 10.01 -6.73
CA LEU A 229 7.19 11.07 -7.64
C LEU A 229 7.24 12.44 -6.97
N CYS A 230 6.81 12.52 -5.72
CA CYS A 230 6.92 13.74 -4.92
C CYS A 230 8.39 14.10 -4.70
N ALA A 231 9.23 13.13 -4.34
CA ALA A 231 10.64 13.35 -4.07
C ALA A 231 11.36 13.90 -5.31
N TYR A 232 11.04 13.41 -6.50
CA TYR A 232 11.59 13.93 -7.75
C TYR A 232 11.40 15.45 -7.89
N VAL A 233 10.20 15.97 -7.61
CA VAL A 233 9.90 17.41 -7.69
C VAL A 233 10.73 18.26 -6.72
N TYR A 234 11.14 17.67 -5.59
CA TYR A 234 11.95 18.35 -4.57
C TYR A 234 13.46 18.22 -4.80
N LEU A 235 13.91 17.06 -5.27
CA LEU A 235 15.33 16.75 -5.48
C LEU A 235 15.82 17.22 -6.86
N CYS A 236 14.91 17.28 -7.84
CA CYS A 236 15.17 17.71 -9.21
C CYS A 236 14.23 18.85 -9.61
N PRO A 237 14.28 20.03 -8.96
CA PRO A 237 13.29 21.09 -9.20
C PRO A 237 13.48 21.79 -10.57
N GLY A 238 14.55 21.47 -11.32
CA GLY A 238 14.82 22.00 -12.65
C GLY A 238 15.13 23.50 -12.63
N ALA A 239 14.54 24.25 -13.57
CA ALA A 239 14.62 25.72 -13.58
C ALA A 239 13.82 26.37 -12.44
N PHE A 240 12.94 25.60 -11.79
CA PHE A 240 12.26 26.06 -10.59
C PHE A 240 13.16 25.85 -9.36
N GLY A 241 13.01 26.69 -8.33
CA GLY A 241 13.57 26.40 -7.00
C GLY A 241 12.75 25.34 -6.26
N VAL A 242 13.29 24.70 -5.21
CA VAL A 242 12.58 23.70 -4.39
C VAL A 242 11.22 24.25 -3.88
N PRO A 243 10.12 23.47 -3.91
CA PRO A 243 8.81 23.96 -3.47
C PRO A 243 8.79 24.39 -2.00
N ALA A 244 8.41 25.65 -1.74
CA ALA A 244 8.30 26.19 -0.38
C ALA A 244 7.01 25.76 0.35
N THR A 245 5.94 25.41 -0.40
CA THR A 245 4.64 25.01 0.17
C THR A 245 4.17 23.69 -0.41
N GLY A 246 3.31 23.00 0.35
CA GLY A 246 2.70 21.73 -0.09
C GLY A 246 1.81 21.89 -1.33
N HIS A 247 1.15 23.04 -1.47
CA HIS A 247 0.30 23.32 -2.65
C HIS A 247 1.13 23.53 -3.92
N THR A 248 2.27 24.24 -3.81
CA THR A 248 3.21 24.38 -4.92
C THR A 248 3.80 23.03 -5.31
N GLY A 249 4.18 22.20 -4.33
CA GLY A 249 4.67 20.85 -4.60
C GLY A 249 3.60 19.99 -5.28
N PHE A 250 2.36 20.01 -4.79
CA PHE A 250 1.22 19.31 -5.39
C PHE A 250 1.01 19.71 -6.86
N ALA A 251 0.91 21.01 -7.15
CA ALA A 251 0.73 21.50 -8.51
C ALA A 251 1.87 21.06 -9.44
N ARG A 252 3.11 21.05 -8.95
CA ARG A 252 4.26 20.57 -9.72
C ARG A 252 4.28 19.07 -9.94
N VAL A 253 3.78 18.27 -9.01
CA VAL A 253 3.59 16.82 -9.23
C VAL A 253 2.50 16.58 -10.28
N VAL A 254 1.38 17.30 -10.21
CA VAL A 254 0.33 17.24 -11.25
C VAL A 254 0.89 17.62 -12.62
N ARG A 255 1.70 18.69 -12.69
CA ARG A 255 2.39 19.08 -13.92
C ARG A 255 3.34 18.00 -14.42
N LEU A 256 4.16 17.42 -13.53
CA LEU A 256 5.06 16.31 -13.87
C LEU A 256 4.28 15.16 -14.49
N LEU A 257 3.17 14.73 -13.88
CA LEU A 257 2.34 13.63 -14.38
C LEU A 257 1.67 13.93 -15.72
N LYS A 258 1.32 15.21 -15.97
CA LYS A 258 0.78 15.68 -17.25
C LYS A 258 1.84 15.67 -18.36
N GLU A 259 3.05 16.14 -18.06
CA GLU A 259 4.11 16.40 -19.03
C GLU A 259 5.02 15.19 -19.28
N TRP A 260 5.18 14.31 -18.29
CA TRP A 260 6.07 13.16 -18.38
C TRP A 260 5.55 12.13 -19.38
N ASP A 261 6.34 11.89 -20.43
CA ASP A 261 6.15 10.75 -21.32
C ASP A 261 6.87 9.52 -20.78
N TYR A 262 6.13 8.75 -19.98
CA TYR A 262 6.59 7.52 -19.34
C TYR A 262 6.88 6.39 -20.35
N ARG A 263 6.49 6.54 -21.63
CA ARG A 263 6.77 5.57 -22.69
C ARG A 263 8.14 5.81 -23.34
N GLU A 264 8.60 7.05 -23.29
CA GLU A 264 9.85 7.48 -23.90
C GLU A 264 10.99 7.64 -22.88
N SER A 265 10.66 7.83 -21.60
CA SER A 265 11.66 8.08 -20.57
C SER A 265 11.31 7.50 -19.20
N PRO A 266 12.26 6.84 -18.50
CA PRO A 266 12.10 6.48 -17.10
C PRO A 266 12.24 7.71 -16.21
N LEU A 267 11.69 7.65 -14.99
CA LEU A 267 11.91 8.66 -13.97
C LEU A 267 13.00 8.22 -13.01
N CYS A 268 14.19 8.82 -13.12
CA CYS A 268 15.30 8.56 -12.20
C CYS A 268 15.26 9.52 -11.01
N VAL A 269 14.99 8.99 -9.81
CA VAL A 269 14.87 9.77 -8.57
C VAL A 269 16.17 9.62 -7.76
N PRO A 270 16.96 10.71 -7.58
CA PRO A 270 18.26 10.67 -6.90
C PRO A 270 18.07 10.68 -5.37
N LEU A 271 17.31 9.70 -4.87
CA LEU A 271 16.83 9.66 -3.50
C LEU A 271 17.97 9.41 -2.50
N TYR A 272 18.87 8.49 -2.82
CA TYR A 272 19.95 8.12 -1.91
C TYR A 272 21.17 9.02 -2.03
N ALA A 273 21.43 9.58 -3.22
CA ALA A 273 22.44 10.61 -3.43
C ALA A 273 22.10 11.93 -2.71
N ALA A 274 20.83 12.10 -2.31
CA ALA A 274 20.41 13.25 -1.51
C ALA A 274 21.01 13.27 -0.09
N ALA A 275 21.43 12.10 0.42
CA ALA A 275 22.06 12.00 1.72
C ALA A 275 23.40 12.74 1.72
N GLY A 276 23.52 13.78 2.56
CA GLY A 276 24.73 14.60 2.67
C GLY A 276 24.83 15.74 1.64
N ALA A 277 23.88 15.88 0.71
CA ALA A 277 23.82 17.02 -0.21
C ALA A 277 23.24 18.27 0.49
N GLU A 278 23.72 19.46 0.10
CA GLU A 278 23.19 20.72 0.63
C GLU A 278 21.70 20.93 0.27
N PRO A 279 20.86 21.39 1.21
CA PRO A 279 19.46 21.75 0.95
C PRO A 279 19.32 22.80 -0.18
N GLY A 280 18.22 22.74 -0.92
CA GLY A 280 17.88 23.75 -1.94
C GLY A 280 18.57 23.58 -3.31
N LYS A 281 19.63 22.79 -3.42
CA LYS A 281 20.28 22.47 -4.71
C LYS A 281 19.66 21.23 -5.37
N ALA A 282 19.63 21.25 -6.70
CA ALA A 282 19.26 20.08 -7.50
C ALA A 282 20.31 18.97 -7.32
N ILE A 283 19.84 17.73 -7.29
CA ILE A 283 20.64 16.55 -7.06
C ILE A 283 20.70 15.76 -8.36
N ALA A 284 21.91 15.41 -8.79
CA ALA A 284 22.10 14.63 -10.01
C ALA A 284 21.97 13.14 -9.70
N PHE A 285 21.30 12.40 -10.59
CA PHE A 285 21.28 10.94 -10.53
C PHE A 285 22.64 10.39 -10.98
N PRO A 286 23.28 9.48 -10.22
CA PRO A 286 24.58 8.94 -10.59
C PRO A 286 24.58 8.25 -11.96
N GLN A 287 25.58 8.58 -12.80
CA GLN A 287 25.63 8.14 -14.19
C GLN A 287 25.78 6.61 -14.34
N ASP A 288 26.57 5.97 -13.48
CA ASP A 288 26.77 4.51 -13.46
C ASP A 288 25.46 3.75 -13.16
N LYS A 289 24.59 4.35 -12.35
CA LYS A 289 23.25 3.80 -12.06
C LYS A 289 22.31 4.10 -13.21
N LYS A 290 22.39 5.29 -13.81
CA LYS A 290 21.54 5.70 -14.93
C LYS A 290 21.66 4.74 -16.11
N GLU A 291 22.87 4.30 -16.43
CA GLU A 291 23.11 3.32 -17.50
C GLU A 291 22.36 2.01 -17.27
N LYS A 292 22.23 1.56 -16.02
CA LYS A 292 21.45 0.36 -15.67
C LYS A 292 19.96 0.58 -15.82
N VAL A 293 19.47 1.75 -15.43
CA VAL A 293 18.06 2.14 -15.62
C VAL A 293 17.74 2.20 -17.11
N ASP A 294 18.58 2.85 -17.91
CA ASP A 294 18.38 2.98 -19.35
C ASP A 294 18.44 1.61 -20.06
N ALA A 295 19.33 0.71 -19.63
CA ALA A 295 19.39 -0.65 -20.14
C ALA A 295 18.11 -1.44 -19.85
N PHE A 296 17.62 -1.38 -18.60
CA PHE A 296 16.37 -2.04 -18.23
C PHE A 296 15.15 -1.43 -18.94
N PHE A 297 15.07 -0.10 -18.99
CA PHE A 297 14.00 0.61 -19.69
C PHE A 297 13.95 0.22 -21.17
N LYS A 298 15.11 0.06 -21.82
CA LYS A 298 15.19 -0.41 -23.21
C LYS A 298 14.70 -1.85 -23.38
N GLU A 299 14.99 -2.74 -22.45
CA GLU A 299 14.46 -4.12 -22.47
C GLU A 299 12.94 -4.14 -22.33
N LYS A 300 12.38 -3.16 -21.61
CA LYS A 300 10.95 -3.02 -21.32
C LYS A 300 10.22 -2.04 -22.23
N LEU A 301 10.88 -1.55 -23.29
CA LEU A 301 10.25 -0.71 -24.32
C LEU A 301 9.02 -1.43 -24.90
N GLY A 302 7.86 -0.79 -24.81
CA GLY A 302 6.58 -1.34 -25.26
C GLY A 302 5.78 -2.06 -24.18
N GLU A 303 6.35 -2.35 -23.01
CA GLU A 303 5.56 -2.70 -21.84
C GLU A 303 4.93 -1.43 -21.26
N ALA A 304 3.61 -1.45 -21.08
CA ALA A 304 2.90 -0.27 -20.58
C ALA A 304 2.98 -0.20 -19.04
N GLY A 305 3.64 0.85 -18.55
CA GLY A 305 3.72 1.15 -17.12
C GLY A 305 4.74 2.24 -16.81
N TRP A 306 4.86 2.59 -15.53
CA TRP A 306 5.88 3.52 -15.07
C TRP A 306 7.15 2.78 -14.67
N VAL A 307 8.30 3.33 -15.07
CA VAL A 307 9.60 2.98 -14.52
C VAL A 307 10.07 4.16 -13.65
N VAL A 308 9.93 4.01 -12.34
CA VAL A 308 10.40 4.98 -11.34
C VAL A 308 11.57 4.36 -10.59
N ALA A 309 12.78 4.76 -10.94
CA ALA A 309 14.01 4.13 -10.47
C ALA A 309 14.72 4.99 -9.42
N THR A 310 15.44 4.32 -8.52
CA THR A 310 16.37 4.94 -7.57
C THR A 310 17.76 4.31 -7.71
N GLU A 311 18.76 4.86 -7.02
CA GLU A 311 20.13 4.33 -7.07
C GLU A 311 20.25 2.91 -6.51
N LYS A 312 19.33 2.52 -5.62
CA LYS A 312 19.26 1.19 -5.01
C LYS A 312 18.21 0.28 -5.64
N ASP A 313 17.35 0.83 -6.50
CA ASP A 313 16.38 0.10 -7.29
C ASP A 313 16.41 0.61 -8.74
N PRO A 314 17.42 0.21 -9.54
CA PRO A 314 17.55 0.65 -10.93
C PRO A 314 16.49 0.03 -11.86
N VAL A 315 15.71 -0.93 -11.37
CA VAL A 315 14.66 -1.63 -12.12
C VAL A 315 13.28 -0.98 -11.84
N GLY A 316 13.11 -0.38 -10.67
CA GLY A 316 11.89 0.35 -10.30
C GLY A 316 10.72 -0.57 -9.91
N ILE A 317 11.03 -1.75 -9.36
CA ILE A 317 10.03 -2.78 -8.99
C ILE A 317 10.07 -3.17 -7.51
N ALA A 318 10.89 -2.51 -6.68
CA ALA A 318 11.07 -2.84 -5.26
C ALA A 318 9.76 -2.83 -4.45
N PHE A 319 8.77 -2.02 -4.85
CA PHE A 319 7.46 -1.90 -4.19
C PHE A 319 6.32 -2.52 -5.00
N GLY A 320 6.66 -3.36 -5.98
CA GLY A 320 5.75 -3.93 -6.95
C GLY A 320 5.79 -3.16 -8.27
N PRO A 321 5.51 -3.84 -9.39
CA PRO A 321 5.53 -3.19 -10.67
C PRO A 321 4.33 -2.24 -10.78
N VAL A 322 4.57 -1.03 -11.28
CA VAL A 322 3.52 -0.22 -11.94
C VAL A 322 3.31 -0.69 -13.39
N LEU A 323 4.12 -1.68 -13.81
CA LEU A 323 4.08 -2.36 -15.09
C LEU A 323 3.16 -3.59 -15.01
N GLY A 324 2.33 -3.80 -16.02
CA GLY A 324 1.43 -4.96 -16.10
C GLY A 324 0.23 -4.71 -17.00
N PRO A 325 -0.68 -5.69 -17.17
CA PRO A 325 -1.80 -5.67 -18.14
C PRO A 325 -2.80 -4.51 -18.00
N LYS A 326 -2.56 -3.58 -17.06
CA LYS A 326 -3.31 -2.34 -16.82
C LYS A 326 -2.63 -1.12 -17.47
N ALA A 327 -2.20 -1.29 -18.72
CA ALA A 327 -1.57 -0.28 -19.57
C ALA A 327 -2.29 1.09 -19.56
N SER A 328 -3.60 1.08 -19.33
CA SER A 328 -4.47 2.24 -19.29
C SER A 328 -4.36 3.08 -18.01
N ILE A 329 -3.85 2.54 -16.90
CA ILE A 329 -3.83 3.28 -15.61
C ILE A 329 -2.89 4.49 -15.66
N PRO A 330 -1.61 4.37 -16.08
CA PRO A 330 -0.75 5.52 -16.31
C PRO A 330 -1.36 6.59 -17.23
N ALA A 331 -2.03 6.15 -18.30
CA ALA A 331 -2.70 7.05 -19.24
C ALA A 331 -3.88 7.77 -18.58
N ARG A 332 -4.68 7.07 -17.77
CA ARG A 332 -5.79 7.64 -17.00
C ARG A 332 -5.28 8.64 -15.96
N ILE A 333 -4.20 8.31 -15.24
CA ILE A 333 -3.56 9.25 -14.30
C ILE A 333 -3.10 10.52 -15.05
N ARG A 334 -2.47 10.38 -16.21
CA ARG A 334 -2.05 11.52 -17.04
C ARG A 334 -3.24 12.37 -17.53
N GLN A 335 -4.35 11.74 -17.91
CA GLN A 335 -5.58 12.44 -18.30
C GLN A 335 -6.17 13.24 -17.13
N VAL A 336 -6.29 12.63 -15.96
CA VAL A 336 -6.78 13.30 -14.74
C VAL A 336 -5.82 14.43 -14.32
N ALA A 337 -4.50 14.22 -14.45
CA ALA A 337 -3.50 15.25 -14.20
C ALA A 337 -3.62 16.43 -15.17
N ALA A 338 -3.88 16.16 -16.46
CA ALA A 338 -4.10 17.19 -17.47
C ALA A 338 -5.36 18.03 -17.17
N ALA A 339 -6.47 17.38 -16.82
CA ALA A 339 -7.71 18.05 -16.42
C ALA A 339 -7.52 18.88 -15.14
N THR A 340 -6.85 18.31 -14.13
CA THR A 340 -6.53 19.00 -12.87
C THR A 340 -5.66 20.24 -13.14
N TRP A 341 -4.63 20.11 -13.98
CA TRP A 341 -3.77 21.23 -14.35
C TRP A 341 -4.53 22.34 -15.08
N GLN A 342 -5.41 21.99 -16.00
CA GLN A 342 -6.24 22.96 -16.72
C GLN A 342 -7.19 23.72 -15.77
N TYR A 343 -7.80 23.01 -14.82
CA TYR A 343 -8.63 23.62 -13.78
C TYR A 343 -7.82 24.58 -12.89
N LEU A 344 -6.62 24.18 -12.46
CA LEU A 344 -5.73 25.04 -11.67
C LEU A 344 -5.35 26.33 -12.43
N CYS A 345 -4.95 26.23 -13.71
CA CYS A 345 -4.61 27.41 -14.51
C CYS A 345 -5.81 28.35 -14.71
N SER A 346 -6.94 27.81 -15.18
CA SER A 346 -8.15 28.62 -15.43
C SER A 346 -8.72 29.26 -14.17
N GLY A 347 -8.69 28.55 -13.04
CA GLY A 347 -9.14 29.08 -11.75
C GLY A 347 -8.22 30.19 -11.21
N MET A 348 -6.91 30.11 -11.46
CA MET A 348 -5.96 31.16 -11.10
C MET A 348 -6.15 32.42 -11.95
N ASP A 349 -6.39 32.26 -13.25
CA ASP A 349 -6.61 33.40 -14.16
C ASP A 349 -7.98 34.06 -13.94
N GLY A 350 -9.01 33.26 -13.64
CA GLY A 350 -10.40 33.71 -13.49
C GLY A 350 -10.85 34.03 -12.06
N GLY A 351 -10.02 33.79 -11.04
CA GLY A 351 -10.32 34.09 -9.63
C GLY A 351 -11.36 33.19 -8.95
N ASN A 352 -11.82 32.13 -9.61
CA ASN A 352 -12.90 31.23 -9.14
C ASN A 352 -12.39 29.82 -8.81
N LEU A 353 -11.18 29.69 -8.25
CA LEU A 353 -10.60 28.39 -7.91
C LEU A 353 -11.21 27.83 -6.61
N VAL A 354 -11.99 26.74 -6.71
CA VAL A 354 -12.49 26.00 -5.56
C VAL A 354 -11.60 24.79 -5.33
N ALA A 355 -10.76 24.84 -4.28
CA ALA A 355 -9.75 23.81 -4.02
C ALA A 355 -10.31 22.40 -3.82
N LYS A 356 -11.60 22.24 -3.47
CA LYS A 356 -12.23 20.92 -3.30
C LYS A 356 -12.47 20.22 -4.64
N ASP A 357 -12.68 20.97 -5.72
CA ASP A 357 -13.10 20.43 -7.01
C ASP A 357 -12.01 19.58 -7.68
N VAL A 358 -10.73 19.86 -7.39
CA VAL A 358 -9.61 19.04 -7.89
C VAL A 358 -9.60 17.62 -7.32
N PHE A 359 -10.41 17.34 -6.31
CA PHE A 359 -10.58 16.01 -5.72
C PHE A 359 -11.91 15.36 -6.10
N VAL A 360 -12.72 15.97 -6.98
CA VAL A 360 -14.00 15.40 -7.41
C VAL A 360 -13.76 14.51 -8.62
N HIS A 361 -14.24 13.26 -8.56
CA HIS A 361 -14.12 12.31 -9.66
C HIS A 361 -15.49 12.03 -10.31
N PRO A 362 -15.62 12.24 -11.62
CA PRO A 362 -16.79 11.78 -12.38
C PRO A 362 -16.86 10.25 -12.39
N LEU A 363 -18.07 9.70 -12.30
CA LEU A 363 -18.32 8.25 -12.28
C LEU A 363 -18.94 7.72 -13.58
N ASP A 364 -19.22 8.59 -14.54
CA ASP A 364 -19.95 8.25 -15.78
C ASP A 364 -19.17 7.31 -16.71
N ASP A 365 -17.83 7.28 -16.58
CA ASP A 365 -16.94 6.44 -17.41
C ASP A 365 -16.82 4.98 -16.92
N TYR A 366 -17.56 4.60 -15.87
CA TYR A 366 -17.53 3.24 -15.31
C TYR A 366 -18.74 2.42 -15.78
N ASP A 367 -18.53 1.13 -16.07
CA ASP A 367 -19.63 0.24 -16.49
C ASP A 367 -20.63 0.02 -15.34
N PHE A 368 -20.17 0.04 -14.08
CA PHE A 368 -21.02 -0.06 -12.90
C PHE A 368 -20.38 0.59 -11.66
N VAL A 369 -21.24 0.91 -10.69
CA VAL A 369 -20.87 1.56 -9.43
C VAL A 369 -21.60 0.87 -8.27
N VAL A 370 -20.86 0.48 -7.24
CA VAL A 370 -21.39 -0.12 -6.01
C VAL A 370 -21.27 0.91 -4.88
N HIS A 371 -22.41 1.26 -4.29
CA HIS A 371 -22.47 2.20 -3.17
C HIS A 371 -22.40 1.46 -1.82
N LEU A 372 -21.47 1.88 -0.97
CA LEU A 372 -21.29 1.37 0.38
C LEU A 372 -22.04 2.25 1.39
N LYS A 373 -22.71 1.63 2.37
CA LYS A 373 -23.46 2.35 3.40
C LYS A 373 -22.50 3.10 4.34
N PRO A 374 -22.54 4.44 4.43
CA PRO A 374 -21.62 5.21 5.27
C PRO A 374 -21.73 4.90 6.76
N SER A 375 -22.92 4.53 7.23
CA SER A 375 -23.22 4.29 8.65
C SER A 375 -22.41 3.16 9.27
N ILE A 376 -21.91 2.22 8.47
CA ILE A 376 -21.14 1.05 8.92
C ILE A 376 -19.69 1.06 8.44
N HIS A 377 -19.24 2.11 7.74
CA HIS A 377 -17.89 2.19 7.19
C HIS A 377 -16.91 2.79 8.22
N PRO A 378 -15.93 2.00 8.74
CA PRO A 378 -15.04 2.43 9.83
C PRO A 378 -14.18 3.67 9.57
N ARG A 379 -14.01 4.02 8.30
CA ARG A 379 -13.16 5.12 7.83
C ARG A 379 -13.96 6.25 7.21
N TYR A 380 -15.30 6.26 7.29
CA TYR A 380 -16.12 7.28 6.63
C TYR A 380 -15.80 8.72 7.08
N CYS A 381 -15.32 8.92 8.31
CA CYS A 381 -14.83 10.22 8.78
C CYS A 381 -13.65 10.80 7.97
N GLN A 382 -12.99 9.97 7.16
CA GLN A 382 -11.89 10.37 6.27
C GLN A 382 -12.40 10.83 4.89
N ASN A 383 -13.67 10.58 4.56
CA ASN A 383 -14.27 10.89 3.27
C ASN A 383 -14.29 12.41 3.00
N LEU A 384 -14.08 12.83 1.73
CA LEU A 384 -14.12 14.24 1.32
C LEU A 384 -15.52 14.89 1.44
N GLN A 385 -16.56 14.07 1.48
CA GLN A 385 -17.96 14.42 1.64
C GLN A 385 -18.52 13.84 2.95
N PHE A 386 -17.68 13.76 3.99
CA PHE A 386 -18.11 13.30 5.31
C PHE A 386 -19.32 14.11 5.83
N ASP A 387 -20.42 13.41 6.09
CA ASP A 387 -21.59 13.92 6.79
C ASP A 387 -21.72 13.22 8.15
N PRO A 388 -21.53 13.93 9.28
CA PRO A 388 -21.69 13.36 10.62
C PRO A 388 -23.06 12.71 10.86
N HIS A 389 -24.11 13.19 10.19
CA HIS A 389 -25.47 12.64 10.33
C HIS A 389 -25.66 11.30 9.61
N ALA A 390 -24.74 10.92 8.72
CA ALA A 390 -24.82 9.62 8.04
C ALA A 390 -24.51 8.44 8.99
N TRP A 391 -23.82 8.69 10.11
CA TRP A 391 -23.60 7.68 11.16
C TRP A 391 -24.84 7.46 12.04
N SER A 392 -25.69 8.47 12.25
CA SER A 392 -26.87 8.35 13.12
C SER A 392 -28.09 7.71 12.44
N LYS A 393 -28.11 7.58 11.11
CA LYS A 393 -29.24 7.02 10.35
C LYS A 393 -29.27 5.47 10.30
N GLY A 394 -28.37 4.81 11.02
CA GLY A 394 -28.23 3.35 10.99
C GLY A 394 -29.15 2.59 11.97
N GLU A 395 -29.86 3.27 12.87
CA GLU A 395 -30.62 2.62 13.96
C GLU A 395 -31.99 2.05 13.52
N ASP A 396 -32.55 2.46 12.38
CA ASP A 396 -33.91 2.08 11.95
C ASP A 396 -33.99 0.88 10.98
N ASP A 397 -32.86 0.31 10.56
CA ASP A 397 -32.82 -0.84 9.63
C ASP A 397 -32.48 -2.13 10.39
N ASP A 398 -33.20 -3.22 10.07
CA ASP A 398 -33.28 -4.57 10.67
C ASP A 398 -31.94 -5.37 10.76
N THR A 399 -30.81 -4.69 10.93
CA THR A 399 -29.44 -5.18 11.08
C THR A 399 -29.09 -5.53 12.53
N SER A 400 -30.04 -6.14 13.23
CA SER A 400 -29.91 -6.68 14.59
C SER A 400 -28.80 -7.74 14.76
N ALA A 401 -28.12 -8.16 13.67
CA ALA A 401 -26.96 -9.04 13.71
C ALA A 401 -25.63 -8.34 14.07
N PHE A 402 -25.55 -7.00 13.98
CA PHE A 402 -24.40 -6.20 14.41
C PHE A 402 -24.74 -5.33 15.61
N GLN A 403 -25.38 -5.93 16.64
CA GLN A 403 -25.73 -5.22 17.86
C GLN A 403 -24.60 -4.30 18.33
N VAL A 404 -24.88 -3.01 18.21
CA VAL A 404 -24.20 -1.89 18.83
C VAL A 404 -24.44 -2.04 20.33
N GLY A 405 -23.63 -2.87 20.99
CA GLY A 405 -23.89 -3.30 22.38
C GLY A 405 -22.65 -3.46 23.26
N GLU A 406 -21.45 -3.55 22.67
CA GLU A 406 -20.20 -3.41 23.40
C GLU A 406 -19.39 -2.30 22.75
N LEU A 407 -18.74 -1.46 23.55
CA LEU A 407 -17.69 -0.56 23.09
C LEU A 407 -16.70 -1.39 22.27
N ALA A 408 -16.84 -1.36 20.95
CA ALA A 408 -16.14 -2.30 20.08
C ALA A 408 -14.64 -2.05 20.24
N ALA A 409 -13.93 -3.08 20.69
CA ALA A 409 -12.49 -3.00 20.86
C ALA A 409 -11.85 -2.49 19.55
N PRO A 410 -10.88 -1.55 19.62
CA PRO A 410 -10.19 -1.07 18.43
C PRO A 410 -9.63 -2.24 17.63
N LYS A 411 -9.81 -2.19 16.31
CA LYS A 411 -9.33 -3.23 15.40
C LYS A 411 -8.25 -2.63 14.51
N VAL A 412 -7.03 -3.12 14.71
CA VAL A 412 -5.84 -2.69 13.97
C VAL A 412 -6.05 -3.00 12.48
N GLU A 413 -5.91 -1.99 11.61
CA GLU A 413 -6.05 -2.09 10.15
C GLU A 413 -7.36 -2.73 9.65
N PHE A 414 -8.39 -2.83 10.47
CA PHE A 414 -9.65 -3.45 10.06
C PHE A 414 -10.50 -2.45 9.27
N ASP A 415 -10.48 -2.62 7.95
CA ASP A 415 -11.31 -1.88 7.01
C ASP A 415 -12.11 -2.83 6.11
N PRO A 416 -13.38 -3.14 6.46
CA PRO A 416 -14.19 -4.09 5.70
C PRO A 416 -14.48 -3.60 4.27
N ALA A 417 -14.51 -2.29 4.01
CA ALA A 417 -14.70 -1.77 2.66
C ALA A 417 -13.49 -2.10 1.78
N LYS A 418 -12.28 -1.91 2.32
CA LYS A 418 -11.04 -2.29 1.66
C LYS A 418 -10.92 -3.81 1.50
N MET A 419 -11.26 -4.59 2.52
CA MET A 419 -11.23 -6.06 2.44
C MET A 419 -12.17 -6.58 1.33
N LEU A 420 -13.40 -6.07 1.27
CA LEU A 420 -14.34 -6.37 0.18
C LEU A 420 -13.77 -5.99 -1.18
N PHE A 421 -13.16 -4.81 -1.30
CA PHE A 421 -12.51 -4.39 -2.54
C PHE A 421 -11.38 -5.33 -2.96
N ASP A 422 -10.52 -5.73 -2.03
CA ASP A 422 -9.41 -6.66 -2.29
C ASP A 422 -9.93 -8.05 -2.71
N ASP A 423 -11.00 -8.53 -2.09
CA ASP A 423 -11.69 -9.77 -2.49
C ASP A 423 -12.29 -9.68 -3.88
N LEU A 424 -13.00 -8.60 -4.21
CA LEU A 424 -13.54 -8.39 -5.55
C LEU A 424 -12.44 -8.37 -6.61
N LYS A 425 -11.34 -7.66 -6.34
CA LYS A 425 -10.16 -7.59 -7.21
C LYS A 425 -9.50 -8.95 -7.41
N ARG A 426 -9.47 -9.81 -6.38
CA ARG A 426 -8.87 -11.14 -6.42
C ARG A 426 -9.77 -12.15 -7.14
N ILE A 427 -11.05 -12.21 -6.77
CA ILE A 427 -12.03 -13.19 -7.27
C ILE A 427 -12.40 -12.90 -8.73
N TYR A 428 -12.58 -11.63 -9.09
CA TYR A 428 -13.08 -11.22 -10.40
C TYR A 428 -12.00 -10.58 -11.28
N ALA A 429 -10.72 -10.85 -11.02
CA ALA A 429 -9.57 -10.28 -11.74
C ALA A 429 -9.67 -10.41 -13.28
N GLU A 430 -10.20 -11.54 -13.76
CA GLU A 430 -10.37 -11.82 -15.19
C GLU A 430 -11.64 -11.18 -15.78
N THR A 431 -12.60 -10.83 -14.93
CA THR A 431 -13.93 -10.34 -15.34
C THR A 431 -14.00 -8.81 -15.37
N ALA A 432 -13.49 -8.14 -14.34
CA ALA A 432 -13.60 -6.70 -14.20
C ALA A 432 -12.42 -6.10 -13.46
N LEU A 433 -12.15 -4.84 -13.78
CA LEU A 433 -11.20 -3.98 -13.10
C LEU A 433 -11.94 -3.10 -12.09
N PHE A 434 -11.57 -3.18 -10.82
CA PHE A 434 -12.22 -2.45 -9.72
C PHE A 434 -11.36 -1.27 -9.24
N PHE A 435 -12.03 -0.18 -8.87
CA PHE A 435 -11.48 1.10 -8.44
C PHE A 435 -12.12 1.53 -7.11
N PHE A 436 -11.32 2.09 -6.20
CA PHE A 436 -11.77 2.42 -4.84
C PHE A 436 -10.93 3.56 -4.22
N ASP A 437 -11.54 4.37 -3.35
CA ASP A 437 -10.85 5.33 -2.48
C ASP A 437 -10.59 4.69 -1.10
N PRO A 438 -9.35 4.30 -0.77
CA PRO A 438 -9.02 3.67 0.51
C PRO A 438 -9.14 4.61 1.73
N TYR A 439 -9.44 5.90 1.53
CA TYR A 439 -9.53 6.90 2.58
C TYR A 439 -10.99 7.30 2.84
N GLY A 440 -11.80 6.31 3.21
CA GLY A 440 -13.21 6.50 3.57
C GLY A 440 -14.17 6.53 2.39
N GLY A 441 -13.74 6.09 1.20
CA GLY A 441 -14.57 6.02 0.00
C GLY A 441 -15.82 5.18 0.20
N THR A 442 -16.95 5.67 -0.28
CA THR A 442 -18.25 4.98 -0.20
C THR A 442 -18.68 4.38 -1.54
N VAL A 443 -17.74 4.28 -2.49
CA VAL A 443 -18.00 3.84 -3.86
C VAL A 443 -16.90 2.88 -4.29
N ILE A 444 -17.30 1.71 -4.79
CA ILE A 444 -16.44 0.82 -5.58
C ILE A 444 -16.93 0.89 -7.02
N ALA A 445 -16.09 1.36 -7.93
CA ALA A 445 -16.41 1.49 -9.35
C ALA A 445 -15.76 0.37 -10.16
N GLY A 446 -16.41 -0.09 -11.23
CA GLY A 446 -15.97 -1.24 -12.01
C GLY A 446 -16.00 -1.00 -13.52
N ILE A 447 -15.04 -1.58 -14.22
CA ILE A 447 -14.99 -1.65 -15.69
C ILE A 447 -14.84 -3.11 -16.09
N TYR A 448 -15.74 -3.62 -16.93
CA TYR A 448 -15.64 -4.97 -17.44
C TYR A 448 -14.46 -5.11 -18.40
N ASN A 449 -13.77 -6.24 -18.32
CA ASN A 449 -12.77 -6.61 -19.32
C ASN A 449 -13.47 -6.73 -20.69
N PRO A 450 -12.98 -6.09 -21.77
CA PRO A 450 -13.61 -6.20 -23.10
C PRO A 450 -13.84 -7.65 -23.55
N HIS A 451 -12.94 -8.56 -23.16
CA HIS A 451 -13.05 -9.98 -23.48
C HIS A 451 -14.27 -10.67 -22.86
N VAL A 452 -14.83 -10.13 -21.77
CA VAL A 452 -16.07 -10.65 -21.19
C VAL A 452 -17.32 -10.04 -21.83
N LYS A 453 -17.21 -9.23 -22.89
CA LYS A 453 -18.39 -8.74 -23.64
C LYS A 453 -18.68 -9.57 -24.91
N GLU A 454 -17.84 -10.58 -25.18
CA GLU A 454 -17.93 -11.42 -26.39
C GLU A 454 -18.73 -12.71 -26.14
N ASP A 455 -19.51 -13.12 -27.13
CA ASP A 455 -20.21 -14.41 -27.15
C ASP A 455 -19.23 -15.57 -27.27
N ARG A 456 -19.37 -16.60 -26.42
CA ARG A 456 -18.44 -17.73 -26.36
C ARG A 456 -19.16 -19.06 -26.22
N THR A 457 -18.47 -20.12 -26.63
CA THR A 457 -18.92 -21.49 -26.39
C THR A 457 -18.80 -21.82 -24.90
N PHE A 458 -19.75 -22.60 -24.39
CA PHE A 458 -19.72 -23.02 -22.99
C PHE A 458 -18.46 -23.83 -22.69
N ARG A 459 -17.77 -23.45 -21.61
CA ARG A 459 -16.65 -24.21 -21.04
C ARG A 459 -16.82 -24.32 -19.53
N ALA A 460 -16.62 -25.52 -18.98
CA ALA A 460 -16.52 -25.70 -17.53
C ALA A 460 -15.28 -24.96 -16.99
N LEU A 461 -15.37 -24.41 -15.77
CA LEU A 461 -14.29 -23.66 -15.11
C LEU A 461 -13.82 -22.43 -15.90
N ALA A 462 -14.77 -21.72 -16.53
CA ALA A 462 -14.44 -20.54 -17.32
C ALA A 462 -13.93 -19.35 -16.49
N GLY A 463 -14.16 -19.34 -15.17
CA GLY A 463 -13.71 -18.27 -14.27
C GLY A 463 -14.54 -16.99 -14.35
N TYR A 464 -15.72 -17.03 -14.98
CA TYR A 464 -16.63 -15.89 -15.12
C TYR A 464 -18.10 -16.33 -15.09
N SER A 465 -18.99 -15.39 -14.73
CA SER A 465 -20.44 -15.60 -14.75
C SER A 465 -20.99 -15.41 -16.17
N SER A 466 -21.89 -16.30 -16.63
CA SER A 466 -22.41 -16.28 -18.01
C SER A 466 -23.90 -16.65 -18.10
N ILE A 467 -24.58 -16.23 -19.17
CA ILE A 467 -26.01 -16.52 -19.43
C ILE A 467 -26.21 -17.13 -20.83
N PRO A 468 -27.03 -18.19 -20.98
CA PRO A 468 -27.21 -18.83 -22.28
C PRO A 468 -27.96 -17.94 -23.28
N ILE A 469 -27.55 -17.95 -24.55
CA ILE A 469 -28.28 -17.30 -25.66
C ILE A 469 -29.06 -18.34 -26.45
N LYS A 470 -30.28 -18.00 -26.83
CA LYS A 470 -31.03 -18.76 -27.85
C LYS A 470 -30.50 -18.40 -29.24
N SER A 471 -29.50 -19.12 -29.72
CA SER A 471 -29.19 -19.19 -31.16
C SER A 471 -29.92 -20.38 -31.78
N ILE A 472 -30.43 -20.22 -33.00
CA ILE A 472 -31.20 -21.23 -33.77
C ILE A 472 -30.33 -22.44 -34.13
N ASP A 473 -29.01 -22.31 -34.07
CA ASP A 473 -28.07 -23.44 -34.11
C ASP A 473 -27.26 -23.53 -32.80
N GLN A 474 -27.15 -24.76 -32.31
CA GLN A 474 -26.75 -25.12 -30.95
C GLN A 474 -25.41 -24.51 -30.47
N LYS A 475 -25.43 -24.03 -29.21
CA LYS A 475 -24.30 -23.72 -28.29
C LYS A 475 -23.56 -22.38 -28.42
N VAL A 476 -24.24 -21.26 -28.14
CA VAL A 476 -23.58 -19.96 -27.86
C VAL A 476 -24.13 -19.33 -26.58
N ILE A 477 -23.26 -18.78 -25.73
CA ILE A 477 -23.57 -18.15 -24.43
C ILE A 477 -23.05 -16.70 -24.44
N ASN A 478 -23.85 -15.76 -23.90
CA ASN A 478 -23.51 -14.34 -23.78
C ASN A 478 -22.98 -14.09 -22.38
N LEU A 479 -22.11 -13.09 -22.27
CA LEU A 479 -21.64 -12.59 -21.00
C LEU A 479 -22.34 -11.24 -20.73
N MET A 480 -23.38 -11.32 -19.90
CA MET A 480 -24.09 -10.22 -19.23
C MET A 480 -24.18 -8.88 -19.99
N GLN A 481 -25.23 -8.74 -20.81
CA GLN A 481 -25.89 -7.46 -21.04
C GLN A 481 -27.35 -7.53 -20.56
N LYS A 482 -27.60 -7.00 -19.36
CA LYS A 482 -28.88 -6.32 -19.07
C LYS A 482 -28.74 -5.43 -17.85
N ASN A 483 -29.04 -4.15 -18.05
CA ASN A 483 -29.34 -3.20 -16.98
C ASN A 483 -30.41 -3.83 -16.07
N LEU A 484 -30.02 -4.18 -14.85
CA LEU A 484 -30.96 -4.43 -13.77
C LEU A 484 -31.44 -3.07 -13.28
N GLU A 485 -32.52 -2.57 -13.88
CA GLU A 485 -33.40 -1.63 -13.18
C GLU A 485 -33.99 -2.37 -11.97
N VAL A 486 -33.34 -2.23 -10.82
CA VAL A 486 -33.94 -2.56 -9.54
C VAL A 486 -34.96 -1.46 -9.26
N LYS A 487 -36.22 -1.71 -9.59
CA LYS A 487 -37.33 -0.92 -9.05
C LYS A 487 -37.39 -1.18 -7.55
N HIS A 488 -37.17 -0.10 -6.78
CA HIS A 488 -37.54 -0.02 -5.37
C HIS A 488 -39.04 -0.22 -5.19
#